data_AF-A0A7X9HJ99-F1
#
_entry.id   AF-A0A7X9HJ99-F1
#
_cell.length_a   1.000
_cell.length_b   1.000
_cell.length_c   1.000
_cell.angle_alpha   90.00
_cell.angle_beta   90.00
_cell.angle_gamma   90.00
#
_symmetry.space_group_name_H-M   'P 1'
#
loop_
_entity.id
_entity.type
_entity.pdbx_description
1 polymer ?
#
loop_
_entity_poly.entity_id
_entity_poly.type
_entity_poly.pdbx_seq_one_letter_code
_entity_poly.pdbx_strand_id
1 'polypeptide(L)'
;MRKSAALYILISMLSFMTACELEFEPTDQITPDKLVKMPGGLQSIANGNYAMLKDVLVFNGVQNQNYSYLRQYFFLTEFASDN
;
A
#
# COMPACT_ATOMS: atom_id res chain seq x y z
N MET A 1 -25.05 -23.19 -39.63
CA MET A 1 -23.71 -23.33 -39.00
C MET A 1 -22.85 -22.07 -39.16
N ARG A 2 -22.62 -21.54 -40.38
CA ARG A 2 -21.81 -20.30 -40.57
C ARG A 2 -22.41 -19.03 -39.93
N LYS A 3 -23.74 -18.84 -40.01
CA LYS A 3 -24.42 -17.65 -39.44
C LYS A 3 -24.42 -17.63 -37.91
N SER A 4 -24.52 -18.81 -37.27
CA SER A 4 -24.43 -18.96 -35.82
C SER A 4 -23.00 -18.73 -35.30
N ALA A 5 -21.98 -19.20 -36.03
CA ALA A 5 -20.58 -18.91 -35.69
C ALA A 5 -20.25 -17.40 -35.76
N ALA A 6 -20.76 -16.69 -36.78
CA ALA A 6 -20.60 -15.24 -36.89
C ALA A 6 -21.25 -14.48 -35.73
N LEU A 7 -22.40 -14.95 -35.24
CA LEU A 7 -23.09 -14.36 -34.10
C LEU A 7 -22.27 -14.49 -32.80
N TYR A 8 -21.67 -15.65 -32.55
CA TYR A 8 -20.82 -15.86 -31.37
C TYR A 8 -19.55 -14.99 -31.40
N ILE A 9 -18.93 -14.83 -32.57
CA ILE A 9 -17.75 -13.96 -32.74
C ILE A 9 -18.11 -12.50 -32.48
N LEU A 10 -19.28 -12.06 -32.95
CA LEU A 10 -19.74 -10.68 -32.78
C LEU A 10 -20.07 -10.36 -31.31
N ILE A 11 -20.68 -11.30 -30.59
CA ILE A 11 -20.95 -11.15 -29.15
C ILE A 11 -19.65 -11.09 -28.34
N SER A 12 -18.65 -11.91 -28.70
CA SER A 12 -17.33 -11.87 -28.05
C SER A 12 -16.61 -10.54 -28.25
N MET A 13 -16.63 -9.97 -29.46
CA MET A 13 -16.04 -8.64 -29.70
C MET A 13 -16.72 -7.52 -28.89
N LEU A 14 -18.06 -7.57 -28.74
CA LEU A 14 -18.78 -6.59 -27.93
C LEU A 14 -18.40 -6.67 -26.44
N SER A 15 -18.11 -7.86 -25.90
CA SER A 15 -17.69 -8.01 -24.51
C SER A 15 -16.31 -7.43 -24.18
N PHE A 16 -15.41 -7.29 -25.17
CA PHE A 16 -14.12 -6.64 -24.97
C PHE A 16 -14.23 -5.11 -24.93
N MET A 17 -15.30 -4.53 -25.47
CA MET A 17 -15.53 -3.07 -25.47
C MET A 17 -16.09 -2.56 -24.13
N THR A 18 -16.55 -3.46 -23.24
CA THR A 18 -17.08 -3.10 -21.91
C THR A 18 -16.07 -3.33 -20.78
N ALA A 19 -14.81 -3.62 -21.10
CA ALA A 19 -13.75 -3.66 -20.11
C ALA A 19 -13.55 -2.24 -19.55
N CYS A 20 -14.13 -1.98 -18.39
CA CYS A 20 -13.96 -0.72 -17.67
C CYS A 20 -12.47 -0.57 -17.29
N GLU A 21 -11.91 0.62 -17.48
CA GLU A 21 -10.60 0.96 -16.92
C GLU A 21 -10.71 0.87 -15.40
N LEU A 22 -10.18 -0.21 -14.83
CA LEU A 22 -10.07 -0.38 -13.38
C LEU A 22 -8.80 0.32 -12.88
N GLU A 23 -8.59 1.57 -13.28
CA GLU A 23 -7.61 2.43 -12.64
C GLU A 23 -8.24 2.99 -11.35
N PHE A 24 -8.19 2.17 -10.29
CA PHE A 24 -8.59 2.60 -8.97
C PHE A 24 -7.37 3.18 -8.25
N GLU A 25 -7.16 4.49 -8.36
CA GLU A 25 -6.27 5.18 -7.44
C GLU A 25 -6.91 5.19 -6.05
N PRO A 26 -6.29 4.60 -5.02
CA PRO A 26 -6.81 4.69 -3.67
C PRO A 26 -6.84 6.16 -3.26
N THR A 27 -8.02 6.65 -2.86
CA THR A 27 -8.19 8.05 -2.41
C THR A 27 -7.22 8.39 -1.28
N ASP A 28 -6.94 7.42 -0.42
CA ASP A 28 -6.08 7.51 0.76
C ASP A 28 -4.60 7.28 0.47
N GLN A 29 -4.21 7.07 -0.79
CA GLN A 29 -2.80 6.92 -1.13
C GLN A 29 -2.09 8.27 -1.01
N ILE A 30 -1.15 8.33 -0.06
CA ILE A 30 -0.22 9.44 0.09
C ILE A 30 0.78 9.39 -1.07
N THR A 31 0.64 10.31 -2.03
CA THR A 31 1.60 10.50 -3.12
C THR A 31 2.47 11.73 -2.87
N PRO A 32 3.70 11.80 -3.41
CA PRO A 32 4.56 12.98 -3.27
C PRO A 32 3.86 14.28 -3.69
N ASP A 33 3.10 14.26 -4.79
CA ASP A 33 2.36 15.42 -5.27
C ASP A 33 1.25 15.86 -4.31
N LYS A 34 0.52 14.90 -3.70
CA LYS A 34 -0.48 15.20 -2.67
C LYS A 34 0.17 15.76 -1.41
N LEU A 35 1.33 15.22 -1.01
CA LEU A 35 2.08 15.66 0.16
C LEU A 35 2.58 17.11 0.04
N VAL A 36 3.09 17.49 -1.12
CA VAL A 36 3.58 18.86 -1.36
C VAL A 36 2.44 19.87 -1.38
N LYS A 37 1.27 19.47 -1.88
CA LYS A 37 0.07 20.33 -1.97
C LYS A 37 -0.74 20.38 -0.68
N MET A 38 -0.52 19.44 0.25
CA MET A 38 -1.24 19.35 1.51
C MET A 38 -0.74 20.40 2.52
N PRO A 39 -1.64 21.20 3.13
CA PRO A 39 -1.27 22.06 4.25
C PRO A 39 -0.69 21.22 5.40
N GLY A 40 0.56 21.51 5.79
CA GLY A 40 1.25 20.75 6.84
C GLY A 40 1.81 19.39 6.39
N GLY A 41 1.80 19.07 5.09
CA GLY A 41 2.30 17.78 4.59
C GLY A 41 3.74 17.47 5.01
N LEU A 42 4.63 18.48 5.04
CA LEU A 42 6.00 18.33 5.54
C LEU A 42 6.05 17.91 7.02
N GLN A 43 5.20 18.50 7.85
CA GLN A 43 5.12 18.15 9.28
C GLN A 43 4.57 16.73 9.45
N SER A 44 3.56 16.35 8.67
CA SER A 44 3.00 15.00 8.68
C SER A 44 4.03 13.94 8.28
N ILE A 45 4.86 14.20 7.25
CA ILE A 45 5.95 13.30 6.86
C ILE A 45 6.99 13.18 7.98
N ALA A 46 7.42 14.32 8.55
CA ALA A 46 8.40 14.32 9.62
C ALA A 46 7.90 13.51 10.83
N ASN A 47 6.66 13.78 11.26
CA ASN A 47 6.04 13.05 12.36
C ASN A 47 5.87 11.55 12.03
N GLY A 48 5.48 11.19 10.81
CA GLY A 48 5.35 9.81 10.37
C GLY A 48 6.70 9.06 10.40
N ASN A 49 7.78 9.70 9.98
CA ASN A 49 9.12 9.13 10.04
C ASN A 49 9.58 8.88 11.48
N TYR A 50 9.32 9.83 12.39
CA TYR A 50 9.61 9.63 13.82
C TYR A 50 8.72 8.56 14.46
N ALA A 51 7.44 8.52 14.07
CA ALA A 51 6.49 7.50 14.53
C ALA A 51 6.95 6.09 14.13
N MET A 52 7.48 5.89 12.92
CA MET A 52 7.98 4.59 12.46
C MET A 52 9.11 4.03 13.35
N LEU A 53 9.91 4.89 13.97
CA LEU A 53 10.99 4.47 14.87
C LEU A 53 10.46 4.02 16.23
N LYS A 54 9.40 4.66 16.73
CA LYS A 54 8.92 4.49 18.12
C LYS A 54 7.69 3.59 18.23
N ASP A 55 6.77 3.70 17.28
CA ASP A 55 5.43 3.15 17.42
C ASP A 55 5.37 1.68 17.08
N VAL A 56 4.56 0.94 17.83
CA VAL A 56 4.26 -0.46 17.54
C VAL A 56 2.96 -0.51 16.74
N LEU A 57 3.10 -0.80 15.44
CA LEU A 57 1.96 -0.88 14.52
C LEU A 57 1.01 -2.01 14.95
N VAL A 58 -0.29 -1.71 14.91
CA VAL A 58 -1.35 -2.69 15.11
C VAL A 58 -1.66 -3.32 13.76
N PHE A 59 -1.46 -4.63 13.66
CA PHE A 59 -1.82 -5.39 12.46
C PHE A 59 -2.94 -6.37 12.80
N ASN A 60 -4.07 -6.25 12.11
CA ASN A 60 -5.25 -7.10 12.32
C ASN A 60 -5.73 -7.13 13.80
N GLY A 61 -5.76 -5.97 14.46
CA GLY A 61 -6.16 -5.83 15.86
C GLY A 61 -5.13 -6.33 16.88
N VAL A 62 -4.00 -6.88 16.44
CA VAL A 62 -2.93 -7.37 17.30
C VAL A 62 -1.75 -6.40 17.27
N GLN A 63 -1.34 -5.93 18.45
CA GLN A 63 -0.10 -5.19 18.59
C GLN A 63 1.04 -6.19 18.87
N ASN A 64 2.02 -6.27 17.98
CA ASN A 64 3.19 -7.13 18.16
C ASN A 64 4.47 -6.29 18.25
N GLN A 65 5.09 -6.30 19.43
CA GLN A 65 6.31 -5.54 19.68
C GLN A 65 7.51 -6.03 18.88
N ASN A 66 7.47 -7.25 18.32
CA ASN A 66 8.54 -7.80 17.47
C ASN A 66 8.72 -7.04 16.15
N TYR A 67 7.78 -6.19 15.77
CA TYR A 67 7.86 -5.35 14.56
C TYR A 67 8.44 -3.94 14.82
N SER A 68 8.77 -3.61 16.08
CA SER A 68 9.43 -2.32 16.38
C SER A 68 10.87 -2.31 15.85
N TYR A 69 11.22 -1.26 15.09
CA TYR A 69 12.57 -1.04 14.57
C TYR A 69 13.62 -1.04 15.68
N LEU A 70 13.39 -0.24 16.75
CA LEU A 70 14.32 -0.14 17.87
C LEU A 70 14.59 -1.50 18.51
N ARG A 71 13.53 -2.29 18.74
CA ARG A 71 13.67 -3.62 19.32
C ARG A 71 14.58 -4.50 18.46
N GLN A 72 14.33 -4.57 17.15
CA GLN A 72 15.16 -5.39 16.25
C GLN A 72 16.60 -4.88 16.21
N TYR A 73 16.81 -3.57 16.21
CA TYR A 73 18.15 -2.97 16.27
C TYR A 73 18.91 -3.43 17.53
N PHE A 74 18.31 -3.31 18.72
CA PHE A 74 18.92 -3.77 19.96
C PHE A 74 19.15 -5.30 19.98
N PHE A 75 18.22 -6.09 19.45
CA PHE A 75 18.41 -7.54 19.33
C PHE A 75 19.61 -7.93 18.45
N LEU A 76 19.88 -7.18 17.38
CA LEU A 76 20.99 -7.48 16.48
C LEU A 76 22.33 -6.95 16.98
N THR A 77 22.32 -5.86 17.74
CA THR A 77 23.55 -5.16 18.16
C THR A 77 24.01 -5.58 19.54
N GLU A 78 23.11 -5.95 20.45
CA GLU A 78 23.43 -6.01 21.88
C GLU A 78 23.28 -7.42 22.48
N PHE A 79 22.40 -8.25 21.94
CA PHE A 79 22.14 -9.58 22.53
C PHE A 79 23.33 -10.53 22.51
N ALA A 80 24.22 -10.38 21.53
CA ALA A 80 25.44 -11.19 21.40
C ALA A 80 26.69 -10.44 21.88
N SER A 81 26.52 -9.20 22.33
CA SER A 81 27.60 -8.32 22.78
C SER A 81 27.85 -8.52 24.29
N ASP A 82 29.06 -8.18 24.74
CA ASP A 82 29.55 -8.36 26.12
C ASP A 82 29.42 -7.09 26.98
N ASN A 83 28.61 -6.15 26.51
CA ASN A 83 28.39 -4.82 27.06
C ASN A 83 27.59 -4.80 28.37
#